data_AF-A0A6N2EBK0-F1
#
_entry.id   AF-A0A6N2EBK0-F1
#
_cell.length_a   1.000
_cell.length_b   1.000
_cell.length_c   1.000
_cell.angle_alpha   90.00
_cell.angle_beta   90.00
_cell.angle_gamma   90.00
#
_symmetry.space_group_name_H-M   'P 1'
#
loop_
_entity.id
_entity.type
_entity.pdbx_description
1 polymer ?
#
loop_
_entity_poly.entity_id
_entity_poly.type
_entity_poly.pdbx_seq_one_letter_code
_entity_poly.pdbx_strand_id
1 'polypeptide(L)'
;MGPAPMQAISRGLLALLTAIALALASPAGAHPISLTEARVHIADDEIVVELDVMPEDLVMYYWMRPDERFLFRRDALAQQAEVHRHFLLRYLHVRGSDGTRIDGTVESIDLRDLPEEGVHFEDLMAHTIGFTLRYPHPGPVEFVTISQNFDGDDPAIPAEMTATFFRDGVAIDRAFITHSGAHTTPADAPPIDDEQARERSFFGVTNYSAVYSYIYIQPGEVRHEMLLPLLTMNRFIPVVDPGAERMTVERQREVRASVGEYFATNTRVLIDGEPAEARVDRVDFFGPEIRDFHTSPPEREVSLYNARVGVILSSPAASPPERVEVEWLAFPDLPYFRSNIYAYDENRRSFAFNPIHPEFAWEGSAPDDPARAAMSTEADAAPPPARRSVPPAAIFFMAVGAAFSLLGFKVGKSGPRAALLVSGPIAFACGGALWLYTTSPKPIDEDHADLVFTRLHTLMYDALANRDDEAVYDALALGVSDQ
;
A
#
# COMPACT_ATOMS: atom_id res chain seq x y z
N MET A 1 62.55 3.90 59.55
CA MET A 1 61.35 3.42 58.83
C MET A 1 60.87 4.54 57.94
N GLY A 2 61.34 4.58 56.69
CA GLY A 2 60.87 5.55 55.71
C GLY A 2 59.58 5.04 55.06
N PRO A 3 58.57 5.90 54.82
CA PRO A 3 57.36 5.47 54.13
C PRO A 3 57.68 5.26 52.64
N ALA A 4 57.77 4.00 52.24
CA ALA A 4 57.55 3.54 50.87
C ALA A 4 56.08 3.06 50.76
N PRO A 5 55.52 2.75 49.59
CA PRO A 5 55.68 3.28 48.23
C PRO A 5 54.29 3.58 47.61
N MET A 6 53.30 4.01 48.41
CA MET A 6 51.89 4.01 47.96
C MET A 6 51.54 5.16 47.00
N GLN A 7 52.32 6.24 46.98
CA GLN A 7 52.11 7.38 46.07
C GLN A 7 52.71 7.19 44.66
N ALA A 8 53.67 6.27 44.50
CA ALA A 8 54.26 5.97 43.20
C ALA A 8 53.33 5.10 42.34
N ILE A 9 52.62 4.17 42.98
CA ILE A 9 51.70 3.24 42.32
C ILE A 9 50.45 3.98 41.82
N SER A 10 49.93 4.96 42.57
CA SER A 10 48.75 5.74 42.15
C SER A 10 49.02 6.68 40.98
N ARG A 11 50.23 7.25 40.90
CA ARG A 11 50.65 8.10 39.76
C ARG A 11 50.90 7.28 38.49
N GLY A 12 51.47 6.08 38.63
CA GLY A 12 51.64 5.16 37.50
C GLY A 12 50.31 4.67 36.93
N LEU A 13 49.35 4.32 37.80
CA LEU A 13 48.03 3.88 37.39
C LEU A 13 47.22 5.02 36.74
N LEU A 14 47.30 6.24 37.28
CA LEU A 14 46.65 7.41 36.69
C LEU A 14 47.25 7.77 35.33
N ALA A 15 48.58 7.74 35.19
CA ALA A 15 49.24 7.98 33.91
C ALA A 15 48.88 6.91 32.86
N LEU A 16 48.76 5.65 33.27
CA LEU A 16 48.33 4.55 32.41
C LEU A 16 46.87 4.70 31.97
N LEU A 17 45.98 5.08 32.90
CA LEU A 17 44.56 5.33 32.59
C LEU A 17 44.38 6.56 31.70
N THR A 18 45.16 7.63 31.89
CA THR A 18 45.16 8.80 31.00
C THR A 18 45.71 8.45 29.62
N ALA A 19 46.75 7.62 29.53
CA ALA A 19 47.28 7.16 28.24
C ALA A 19 46.30 6.23 27.50
N ILE A 20 45.58 5.38 28.23
CA ILE A 20 44.51 4.53 27.68
C ILE A 20 43.32 5.39 27.23
N ALA A 21 42.93 6.40 28.01
CA ALA A 21 41.87 7.33 27.63
C ALA A 21 42.25 8.19 26.40
N LEU A 22 43.52 8.59 26.25
CA LEU A 22 44.01 9.28 25.07
C LEU A 22 44.11 8.36 23.84
N ALA A 23 44.44 7.08 24.03
CA ALA A 23 44.49 6.09 22.95
C ALA A 23 43.09 5.66 22.48
N LEU A 24 42.11 5.60 23.40
CA LEU A 24 40.69 5.35 23.11
C LEU A 24 39.96 6.60 22.58
N ALA A 25 40.53 7.80 22.76
CA ALA A 25 40.08 9.04 22.14
C ALA A 25 40.73 9.28 20.77
N SER A 26 41.14 8.22 20.08
CA SER A 26 41.31 8.31 18.62
C SER A 26 39.95 8.74 18.05
N PRO A 27 39.87 9.76 17.17
CA PRO A 27 38.65 9.97 16.42
C PRO A 27 38.34 8.63 15.77
N ALA A 28 37.15 8.10 16.04
CA ALA A 28 36.62 7.00 15.25
C ALA A 28 36.74 7.48 13.80
N GLY A 29 37.71 6.94 13.07
CA GLY A 29 37.82 7.20 11.64
C GLY A 29 36.50 6.75 11.08
N ALA A 30 35.64 7.69 10.72
CA ALA A 30 34.46 7.39 9.95
C ALA A 30 34.95 6.56 8.76
N HIS A 31 34.42 5.36 8.60
CA HIS A 31 34.76 4.55 7.43
C HIS A 31 34.52 5.41 6.19
N PRO A 32 35.42 5.39 5.19
CA PRO A 32 35.20 6.17 3.98
C PRO A 32 33.88 5.71 3.37
N ILE A 33 33.02 6.67 3.04
CA ILE A 33 31.77 6.48 2.29
C ILE A 33 31.82 7.50 1.16
N SER A 34 31.63 7.05 -0.07
CA SER A 34 31.48 7.97 -1.20
C SER A 34 30.10 8.61 -1.11
N LEU A 35 30.07 9.93 -0.97
CA LEU A 35 28.84 10.72 -0.93
C LEU A 35 28.72 11.50 -2.24
N THR A 36 27.65 11.27 -2.98
CA THR A 36 27.33 12.01 -4.21
C THR A 36 26.04 12.79 -4.06
N GLU A 37 26.04 14.05 -4.48
CA GLU A 37 24.81 14.81 -4.68
C GLU A 37 24.43 14.81 -6.16
N ALA A 38 23.16 14.53 -6.44
CA ALA A 38 22.61 14.48 -7.79
C ALA A 38 21.42 15.45 -7.93
N ARG A 39 21.44 16.27 -8.98
CA ARG A 39 20.31 17.13 -9.37
C ARG A 39 19.81 16.66 -10.73
N VAL A 40 18.61 16.09 -10.74
CA VAL A 40 18.01 15.41 -11.90
C VAL A 40 16.92 16.30 -12.48
N HIS A 41 17.17 16.87 -13.65
CA HIS A 41 16.24 17.73 -14.38
C HIS A 41 15.53 16.91 -15.46
N ILE A 42 14.19 16.87 -15.39
CA ILE A 42 13.36 16.08 -16.30
C ILE A 42 12.71 17.01 -17.33
N ALA A 43 13.15 16.93 -18.59
CA ALA A 43 12.54 17.64 -19.72
C ALA A 43 11.67 16.68 -20.56
N ASP A 44 11.10 17.17 -21.66
CA ASP A 44 10.22 16.37 -22.55
C ASP A 44 10.99 15.45 -23.51
N ASP A 45 12.24 15.80 -23.83
CA ASP A 45 13.10 15.12 -24.79
C ASP A 45 14.45 14.67 -24.19
N GLU A 46 14.71 15.00 -22.93
CA GLU A 46 15.91 14.59 -22.24
C GLU A 46 15.79 14.61 -20.71
N ILE A 47 16.68 13.87 -20.06
CA ILE A 47 16.96 14.00 -18.64
C ILE A 47 18.41 14.48 -18.48
N VAL A 48 18.60 15.55 -17.71
CA VAL A 48 19.92 16.08 -17.37
C VAL A 48 20.22 15.77 -15.93
N VAL A 49 21.34 15.10 -15.66
CA VAL A 49 21.80 14.81 -14.30
C VAL A 49 23.07 15.58 -14.04
N GLU A 50 23.02 16.50 -13.08
CA GLU A 50 24.19 17.16 -12.54
C GLU A 50 24.65 16.42 -11.28
N LEU A 51 25.92 16.01 -11.25
CA LEU A 51 26.53 15.32 -10.12
C LEU A 51 27.63 16.18 -9.52
N ASP A 52 27.64 16.29 -8.20
CA ASP A 52 28.75 16.85 -7.44
C ASP A 52 29.48 15.69 -6.74
N VAL A 53 30.73 15.44 -7.14
CA VAL A 53 31.56 14.30 -6.69
C VAL A 53 32.79 14.83 -5.96
N MET A 54 33.13 14.25 -4.82
CA MET A 54 34.32 14.66 -4.06
C MET A 54 35.62 14.22 -4.78
N PRO A 55 36.67 15.06 -4.84
CA PRO A 55 37.99 14.65 -5.32
C PRO A 55 38.56 13.41 -4.61
N GLU A 56 38.17 13.17 -3.35
CA GLU A 56 38.50 11.95 -2.61
C GLU A 56 38.14 10.69 -3.40
N ASP A 57 36.95 10.64 -4.02
CA ASP A 57 36.50 9.48 -4.78
C ASP A 57 37.47 9.17 -5.92
N LEU A 58 37.93 10.18 -6.66
CA LEU A 58 38.95 9.99 -7.71
C LEU A 58 40.26 9.47 -7.13
N VAL A 59 40.69 10.02 -5.99
CA VAL A 59 41.91 9.58 -5.31
C VAL A 59 41.81 8.11 -4.92
N MET A 60 40.65 7.68 -4.42
CA MET A 60 40.41 6.30 -3.98
C MET A 60 40.23 5.34 -5.16
N TYR A 61 39.33 5.62 -6.10
CA TYR A 61 39.05 4.74 -7.24
C TYR A 61 40.25 4.58 -8.19
N TYR A 62 41.07 5.62 -8.33
CA TYR A 62 42.21 5.61 -9.24
C TYR A 62 43.56 5.53 -8.53
N TRP A 63 43.56 5.29 -7.21
CA TRP A 63 44.76 5.13 -6.40
C TRP A 63 45.78 6.26 -6.61
N MET A 64 45.27 7.49 -6.71
CA MET A 64 46.11 8.66 -6.96
C MET A 64 47.11 8.84 -5.82
N ARG A 65 48.30 9.33 -6.14
CA ARG A 65 49.31 9.68 -5.14
C ARG A 65 49.48 11.20 -5.09
N PRO A 66 49.52 11.79 -3.90
CA PRO A 66 49.85 13.19 -3.78
C PRO A 66 51.33 13.42 -4.11
N ASP A 67 51.69 14.68 -4.36
CA ASP A 67 53.09 15.09 -4.47
C ASP A 67 53.82 15.08 -3.11
N GLU A 68 55.09 15.48 -3.10
CA GLU A 68 55.92 15.54 -1.88
C GLU A 68 55.37 16.50 -0.80
N ARG A 69 54.42 17.38 -1.14
CA ARG A 69 53.76 18.32 -0.24
C ARG A 69 52.35 17.85 0.15
N PHE A 70 52.03 16.58 -0.09
CA PHE A 70 50.70 16.01 0.17
C PHE A 70 49.58 16.71 -0.63
N LEU A 71 49.92 17.24 -1.80
CA LEU A 71 48.99 17.95 -2.68
C LEU A 71 48.61 17.09 -3.89
N PHE A 72 47.31 16.99 -4.16
CA PHE A 72 46.79 16.47 -5.42
C PHE A 72 46.64 17.61 -6.40
N ARG A 73 47.57 17.70 -7.35
CA ARG A 73 47.60 18.79 -8.33
C ARG A 73 46.31 18.82 -9.16
N ARG A 74 45.83 20.02 -9.47
CA ARG A 74 44.61 20.24 -10.26
C ARG A 74 44.67 19.58 -11.64
N ASP A 75 45.81 19.59 -12.31
CA ASP A 75 46.02 18.95 -13.61
C ASP A 75 45.85 17.42 -13.53
N ALA A 76 46.36 16.80 -12.45
CA ALA A 76 46.18 15.38 -12.19
C ALA A 76 44.72 15.03 -11.86
N LEU A 77 44.04 15.83 -11.04
CA LEU A 77 42.61 15.65 -10.73
C LEU A 77 41.74 15.80 -11.98
N ALA A 78 42.02 16.80 -12.82
CA ALA A 78 41.33 17.00 -14.10
C ALA A 78 41.49 15.78 -15.02
N GLN A 79 42.71 15.23 -15.11
CA GLN A 79 42.96 14.04 -15.92
C GLN A 79 42.18 12.82 -15.42
N GLN A 80 42.10 12.61 -14.10
CA GLN A 80 41.33 11.50 -13.55
C GLN A 80 39.82 11.72 -13.63
N ALA A 81 39.35 12.97 -13.58
CA ALA A 81 37.94 13.30 -13.82
C ALA A 81 37.50 12.88 -15.24
N GLU A 82 38.38 13.06 -16.25
CA GLU A 82 38.09 12.58 -17.61
C GLU A 82 38.00 11.05 -17.69
N VAL A 83 38.82 10.32 -16.93
CA VAL A 83 38.70 8.85 -16.80
C VAL A 83 37.39 8.48 -16.09
N HIS A 84 37.02 9.25 -15.07
CA HIS A 84 35.81 9.04 -14.26
C HIS A 84 34.50 9.15 -15.03
N ARG A 85 34.48 9.81 -16.19
CA ARG A 85 33.31 9.82 -17.10
C ARG A 85 32.81 8.42 -17.42
N HIS A 86 33.71 7.49 -17.71
CA HIS A 86 33.35 6.12 -18.07
C HIS A 86 32.79 5.37 -16.86
N PHE A 87 33.32 5.66 -15.66
CA PHE A 87 32.80 5.11 -14.43
C PHE A 87 31.36 5.59 -14.18
N LEU A 88 31.11 6.90 -14.29
CA LEU A 88 29.76 7.46 -14.11
C LEU A 88 28.78 6.87 -15.12
N LEU A 89 29.10 6.85 -16.41
CA LEU A 89 28.21 6.27 -17.43
C LEU A 89 27.98 4.76 -17.25
N ARG A 90 28.94 4.04 -16.65
CA ARG A 90 28.80 2.61 -16.38
C ARG A 90 27.88 2.34 -15.19
N TYR A 91 28.03 3.10 -14.12
CA TYR A 91 27.45 2.78 -12.81
C TYR A 91 26.31 3.69 -12.34
N LEU A 92 26.11 4.85 -12.96
CA LEU A 92 24.86 5.62 -12.84
C LEU A 92 23.91 5.16 -13.94
N HIS A 93 22.71 4.71 -13.56
CA HIS A 93 21.70 4.29 -14.51
C HIS A 93 20.47 5.18 -14.40
N VAL A 94 20.07 5.72 -15.54
CA VAL A 94 18.79 6.41 -15.71
C VAL A 94 17.89 5.52 -16.55
N ARG A 95 16.66 5.31 -16.10
CA ARG A 95 15.66 4.51 -16.80
C ARG A 95 14.38 5.32 -17.02
N GLY A 96 13.73 5.05 -18.14
CA GLY A 96 12.44 5.62 -18.49
C GLY A 96 11.27 4.87 -17.86
N SER A 97 10.06 5.17 -18.35
CA SER A 97 8.81 4.70 -17.76
C SER A 97 8.58 3.20 -17.87
N ASP A 98 9.13 2.55 -18.90
CA ASP A 98 9.10 1.11 -19.08
C ASP A 98 10.20 0.37 -18.27
N GLY A 99 11.04 1.13 -17.56
CA GLY A 99 12.19 0.62 -16.84
C GLY A 99 13.37 0.24 -17.74
N THR A 100 13.37 0.64 -19.01
CA THR A 100 14.51 0.47 -19.92
C THR A 100 15.56 1.55 -19.65
N ARG A 101 16.83 1.17 -19.72
CA ARG A 101 17.97 2.09 -19.56
C ARG A 101 18.01 3.10 -20.71
N ILE A 102 18.20 4.36 -20.36
CA ILE A 102 18.48 5.43 -21.31
C ILE A 102 19.99 5.60 -21.36
N ASP A 103 20.56 5.55 -22.57
CA ASP A 103 21.99 5.78 -22.75
C ASP A 103 22.32 7.26 -22.55
N GLY A 104 23.35 7.52 -21.76
CA GLY A 104 23.79 8.87 -21.42
C GLY A 104 25.12 9.26 -22.06
N THR A 105 25.41 10.54 -22.03
CA THR A 105 26.75 11.09 -22.30
C THR A 105 27.12 12.09 -21.23
N VAL A 106 28.40 12.17 -20.88
CA VAL A 106 28.89 13.30 -20.07
C VAL A 106 29.10 14.47 -21.01
N GLU A 107 28.43 15.60 -20.77
CA GLU A 107 28.56 16.82 -21.56
C GLU A 107 29.74 17.67 -21.08
N SER A 108 29.82 17.91 -19.77
CA SER A 108 30.85 18.76 -19.16
C SER A 108 31.37 18.26 -17.82
N ILE A 109 32.59 18.68 -17.50
CA ILE A 109 33.22 18.56 -16.18
C ILE A 109 33.55 19.98 -15.70
N ASP A 110 33.14 20.29 -14.49
CA ASP A 110 33.37 21.56 -13.83
C ASP A 110 34.37 21.40 -12.69
N LEU A 111 35.49 22.13 -12.80
CA LEU A 111 36.59 22.12 -11.83
C LEU A 111 36.70 23.47 -11.10
N ARG A 112 35.68 24.34 -11.18
CA ARG A 112 35.74 25.70 -10.61
C ARG A 112 35.96 25.70 -9.10
N ASP A 113 35.48 24.67 -8.41
CA ASP A 113 35.62 24.54 -6.95
C ASP A 113 37.02 24.05 -6.52
N LEU A 114 37.85 23.58 -7.46
CA LEU A 114 39.22 23.17 -7.15
C LEU A 114 40.19 24.38 -7.15
N PRO A 115 41.05 24.53 -6.13
CA PRO A 115 42.11 25.53 -6.14
C PRO A 115 43.06 25.37 -7.33
N GLU A 116 43.68 26.45 -7.80
CA GLU A 116 44.57 26.43 -8.97
C GLU A 116 45.79 25.51 -8.78
N GLU A 117 46.39 25.50 -7.59
CA GLU A 117 47.52 24.63 -7.25
C GLU A 117 47.16 23.15 -7.10
N GLY A 118 45.92 22.85 -6.71
CA GLY A 118 45.46 21.51 -6.32
C GLY A 118 44.83 21.48 -4.94
N VAL A 119 44.49 20.29 -4.46
CA VAL A 119 43.80 20.07 -3.18
C VAL A 119 44.71 19.27 -2.25
N HIS A 120 44.85 19.70 -0.99
CA HIS A 120 45.58 18.94 0.01
C HIS A 120 44.77 17.72 0.45
N PHE A 121 45.46 16.63 0.84
CA PHE A 121 44.80 15.39 1.27
C PHE A 121 43.73 15.61 2.36
N GLU A 122 43.99 16.51 3.31
CA GLU A 122 43.06 16.83 4.41
C GLU A 122 41.82 17.64 3.98
N ASP A 123 41.87 18.28 2.81
CA ASP A 123 40.82 19.15 2.29
C ASP A 123 40.00 18.49 1.16
N LEU A 124 40.29 17.24 0.79
CA LEU A 124 39.64 16.55 -0.34
C LEU A 124 38.11 16.53 -0.22
N MET A 125 37.57 16.40 0.99
CA MET A 125 36.13 16.36 1.25
C MET A 125 35.47 17.75 1.28
N ALA A 126 36.25 18.83 1.28
CA ALA A 126 35.75 20.20 1.30
C ALA A 126 35.51 20.77 -0.11
N HIS A 127 35.88 20.02 -1.15
CA HIS A 127 35.80 20.41 -2.54
C HIS A 127 34.97 19.41 -3.36
N THR A 128 34.52 19.85 -4.52
CA THR A 128 33.71 19.07 -5.45
C THR A 128 34.20 19.20 -6.89
N ILE A 129 33.89 18.19 -7.69
CA ILE A 129 34.02 18.17 -9.14
C ILE A 129 32.63 17.95 -9.71
N GLY A 130 32.14 18.93 -10.46
CA GLY A 130 30.83 18.87 -11.08
C GLY A 130 30.86 18.08 -12.38
N PHE A 131 29.87 17.22 -12.61
CA PHE A 131 29.66 16.53 -13.88
C PHE A 131 28.24 16.79 -14.37
N THR A 132 28.09 17.12 -15.65
CA THR A 132 26.78 17.23 -16.30
C THR A 132 26.61 16.08 -17.28
N LEU A 133 25.60 15.24 -17.06
CA LEU A 133 25.27 14.09 -17.89
C LEU A 133 23.93 14.32 -18.57
N ARG A 134 23.83 13.99 -19.86
CA ARG A 134 22.60 14.11 -20.66
C ARG A 134 22.15 12.75 -21.15
N TYR A 135 20.87 12.46 -20.94
CA TYR A 135 20.19 11.21 -21.27
C TYR A 135 19.02 11.53 -22.22
N PRO A 136 19.26 11.56 -23.54
CA PRO A 136 18.22 11.88 -24.51
C PRO A 136 17.16 10.77 -24.59
N HIS A 137 15.89 11.15 -24.76
CA HIS A 137 14.78 10.21 -24.96
C HIS A 137 13.78 10.73 -26.01
N PRO A 138 13.10 9.84 -26.75
CA PRO A 138 12.35 10.23 -27.96
C PRO A 138 11.02 10.95 -27.71
N GLY A 139 10.60 11.12 -26.46
CA GLY A 139 9.33 11.78 -26.10
C GLY A 139 9.09 11.74 -24.58
N PRO A 140 8.03 12.41 -24.09
CA PRO A 140 7.84 12.64 -22.66
C PRO A 140 7.81 11.32 -21.87
N VAL A 141 8.50 11.32 -20.74
CA VAL A 141 8.51 10.20 -19.79
C VAL A 141 7.45 10.44 -18.71
N GLU A 142 6.72 9.40 -18.35
CA GLU A 142 5.78 9.43 -17.22
C GLU A 142 6.50 9.26 -15.89
N PHE A 143 7.56 8.46 -15.89
CA PHE A 143 8.41 8.16 -14.74
C PHE A 143 9.88 8.16 -15.13
N VAL A 144 10.71 8.60 -14.20
CA VAL A 144 12.17 8.52 -14.26
C VAL A 144 12.66 7.71 -13.08
N THR A 145 13.50 6.70 -13.36
CA THR A 145 14.13 5.89 -12.32
C THR A 145 15.64 6.10 -12.33
N ILE A 146 16.20 6.44 -11.17
CA ILE A 146 17.65 6.56 -10.94
C ILE A 146 18.12 5.41 -10.05
N SER A 147 19.21 4.77 -10.43
CA SER A 147 19.95 3.84 -9.57
C SER A 147 21.45 4.06 -9.72
N GLN A 148 22.21 3.71 -8.68
CA GLN A 148 23.66 3.80 -8.70
C GLN A 148 24.32 2.53 -8.15
N ASN A 149 25.48 2.20 -8.71
CA ASN A 149 26.35 1.12 -8.28
C ASN A 149 27.82 1.57 -8.26
N PHE A 150 28.09 2.70 -7.61
CA PHE A 150 29.42 3.33 -7.60
C PHE A 150 30.46 2.54 -6.80
N ASP A 151 30.06 1.60 -5.98
CA ASP A 151 30.98 0.62 -5.39
C ASP A 151 31.61 -0.34 -6.42
N GLY A 152 31.11 -0.35 -7.67
CA GLY A 152 31.72 -1.06 -8.78
C GLY A 152 31.41 -2.56 -8.80
N ASP A 153 32.26 -3.35 -9.46
CA ASP A 153 32.12 -4.81 -9.50
C ASP A 153 32.71 -5.50 -8.25
N ASP A 154 33.56 -4.81 -7.49
CA ASP A 154 34.23 -5.28 -6.26
C ASP A 154 34.19 -4.15 -5.21
N PRO A 155 33.20 -4.16 -4.31
CA PRO A 155 32.91 -3.04 -3.43
C PRO A 155 34.02 -2.83 -2.40
N ALA A 156 34.89 -1.84 -2.66
CA ALA A 156 35.90 -1.41 -1.70
C ALA A 156 35.33 -0.44 -0.65
N ILE A 157 34.33 0.38 -1.04
CA ILE A 157 33.79 1.50 -0.27
C ILE A 157 32.27 1.59 -0.52
N PRO A 158 31.42 1.71 0.52
CA PRO A 158 29.99 1.99 0.33
C PRO A 158 29.78 3.34 -0.35
N ALA A 159 28.88 3.39 -1.31
CA ALA A 159 28.49 4.64 -1.98
C ALA A 159 27.03 4.98 -1.70
N GLU A 160 26.78 6.24 -1.41
CA GLU A 160 25.46 6.80 -1.12
C GLU A 160 25.21 8.04 -1.97
N MET A 161 24.00 8.17 -2.49
CA MET A 161 23.61 9.28 -3.34
C MET A 161 22.37 9.97 -2.80
N THR A 162 22.41 11.30 -2.70
CA THR A 162 21.20 12.10 -2.53
C THR A 162 20.79 12.69 -3.86
N ALA A 163 19.63 12.28 -4.38
CA ALA A 163 19.07 12.76 -5.64
C ALA A 163 17.91 13.72 -5.39
N THR A 164 17.94 14.91 -5.99
CA THR A 164 16.82 15.85 -6.03
C THR A 164 16.31 15.95 -7.46
N PHE A 165 15.01 15.75 -7.67
CA PHE A 165 14.37 15.73 -8.97
C PHE A 165 13.66 17.07 -9.22
N PHE A 166 13.82 17.59 -10.43
CA PHE A 166 13.27 18.88 -10.85
C PHE A 166 12.47 18.73 -12.14
N ARG A 167 11.31 19.39 -12.19
CA ARG A 167 10.52 19.62 -13.40
C ARG A 167 10.31 21.12 -13.55
N ASP A 168 10.66 21.66 -14.72
CA ASP A 168 10.56 23.11 -15.01
C ASP A 168 11.22 24.01 -13.96
N GLY A 169 12.32 23.53 -13.36
CA GLY A 169 13.08 24.24 -12.32
C GLY A 169 12.51 24.14 -10.90
N VAL A 170 11.38 23.45 -10.70
CA VAL A 170 10.76 23.23 -9.39
C VAL A 170 11.13 21.85 -8.87
N ALA A 171 11.53 21.76 -7.59
CA ALA A 171 11.84 20.48 -6.96
C ALA A 171 10.56 19.68 -6.71
N ILE A 172 10.49 18.48 -7.27
CA ILE A 172 9.31 17.59 -7.20
C ILE A 172 9.56 16.32 -6.38
N ASP A 173 10.82 15.93 -6.16
CA ASP A 173 11.14 14.78 -5.31
C ASP A 173 12.56 14.84 -4.75
N ARG A 174 12.80 14.13 -3.66
CA ARG A 174 14.13 13.96 -3.08
C ARG A 174 14.28 12.56 -2.50
N ALA A 175 15.36 11.89 -2.89
CA ALA A 175 15.62 10.52 -2.53
C ALA A 175 17.05 10.31 -2.02
N PHE A 176 17.18 9.33 -1.14
CA PHE A 176 18.47 8.79 -0.72
C PHE A 176 18.62 7.39 -1.32
N ILE A 177 19.64 7.19 -2.14
CA ILE A 177 19.86 5.99 -2.95
C ILE A 177 21.16 5.33 -2.50
N THR A 178 21.01 4.19 -1.84
CA THR A 178 22.13 3.35 -1.40
C THR A 178 22.52 2.32 -2.47
N HIS A 179 23.55 1.53 -2.21
CA HIS A 179 24.00 0.45 -3.09
C HIS A 179 22.85 -0.47 -3.54
N SER A 180 22.82 -0.77 -4.85
CA SER A 180 21.79 -1.58 -5.51
C SER A 180 20.34 -1.07 -5.30
N GLY A 181 20.20 0.15 -4.78
CA GLY A 181 18.94 0.85 -4.63
C GLY A 181 18.53 1.53 -5.93
N ALA A 182 17.22 1.63 -6.14
CA ALA A 182 16.65 2.43 -7.21
C ALA A 182 15.55 3.32 -6.62
N HIS A 183 15.40 4.52 -7.18
CA HIS A 183 14.32 5.43 -6.85
C HIS A 183 13.62 5.86 -8.12
N THR A 184 12.29 5.83 -8.11
CA THR A 184 11.44 6.20 -9.24
C THR A 184 10.63 7.42 -8.89
N THR A 185 10.66 8.44 -9.73
CA THR A 185 9.88 9.66 -9.54
C THR A 185 8.94 9.84 -10.75
N PRO A 186 7.63 10.06 -10.51
CA PRO A 186 6.71 10.51 -11.56
C PRO A 186 7.15 11.87 -12.09
N ALA A 187 7.22 12.03 -13.41
CA ALA A 187 7.70 13.27 -14.04
C ALA A 187 6.80 14.48 -13.79
N ASP A 188 5.52 14.23 -13.50
CA ASP A 188 4.48 15.22 -13.18
C ASP A 188 4.18 15.30 -11.68
N ALA A 189 5.05 14.75 -10.81
CA ALA A 189 4.85 14.80 -9.37
C ALA A 189 4.70 16.26 -8.89
N PRO A 190 3.76 16.54 -7.97
CA PRO A 190 3.61 17.88 -7.42
C PRO A 190 4.86 18.28 -6.61
N PRO A 191 5.09 19.60 -6.46
CA PRO A 191 6.23 20.15 -5.71
C PRO A 191 6.39 19.54 -4.31
N ILE A 192 7.63 19.42 -3.84
CA ILE A 192 7.95 18.82 -2.53
C ILE A 192 7.27 19.55 -1.37
N ASP A 193 7.04 20.86 -1.49
CA ASP A 193 6.43 21.70 -0.46
C ASP A 193 4.90 21.66 -0.43
N ASP A 194 4.24 21.02 -1.40
CA ASP A 194 2.79 20.82 -1.44
C ASP A 194 2.39 19.40 -0.98
N GLU A 195 2.50 19.16 0.32
CA GLU A 195 2.20 17.86 0.95
C GLU A 195 0.77 17.38 0.65
N GLN A 196 -0.22 18.28 0.64
CA GLN A 196 -1.61 17.91 0.38
C GLN A 196 -1.82 17.45 -1.07
N ALA A 197 -1.19 18.11 -2.05
CA ALA A 197 -1.26 17.67 -3.44
C ALA A 197 -0.57 16.32 -3.64
N ARG A 198 0.58 16.09 -2.98
CA ARG A 198 1.28 14.81 -2.99
C ARG A 198 0.43 13.68 -2.42
N GLU A 199 -0.19 13.88 -1.26
CA GLU A 199 -1.04 12.85 -0.65
C GLU A 199 -2.22 12.45 -1.55
N ARG A 200 -2.88 13.45 -2.18
CA ARG A 200 -4.00 13.21 -3.10
C ARG A 200 -3.58 12.50 -4.38
N SER A 201 -2.39 12.80 -4.88
CA SER A 201 -1.91 12.24 -6.16
C SER A 201 -1.40 10.81 -6.01
N PHE A 202 -0.96 10.42 -4.80
CA PHE A 202 -0.25 9.15 -4.60
C PHE A 202 -0.90 8.18 -3.60
N PHE A 203 -2.18 8.34 -3.22
CA PHE A 203 -2.84 7.46 -2.22
C PHE A 203 -2.02 7.29 -0.92
N GLY A 204 -1.25 8.32 -0.53
CA GLY A 204 -0.33 8.27 0.62
C GLY A 204 1.07 7.68 0.35
N VAL A 205 1.38 7.24 -0.87
CA VAL A 205 2.72 6.84 -1.33
C VAL A 205 3.56 8.08 -1.66
N THR A 206 4.12 8.71 -0.65
CA THR A 206 4.90 9.94 -0.83
C THR A 206 6.31 9.75 -1.43
N ASN A 207 6.79 8.51 -1.58
CA ASN A 207 8.13 8.14 -2.04
C ASN A 207 8.14 6.70 -2.62
N TYR A 208 8.45 6.52 -3.90
CA TYR A 208 8.39 5.18 -4.53
C TYR A 208 9.49 4.20 -4.11
N SER A 209 10.57 4.65 -3.46
CA SER A 209 11.56 3.76 -2.84
C SER A 209 11.21 3.38 -1.40
N ALA A 210 10.18 3.99 -0.81
CA ALA A 210 9.73 3.64 0.52
C ALA A 210 8.83 2.40 0.50
N VAL A 211 8.88 1.71 1.63
CA VAL A 211 8.01 0.58 1.95
C VAL A 211 6.78 1.13 2.67
N TYR A 212 5.60 0.81 2.17
CA TYR A 212 4.33 1.24 2.77
C TYR A 212 3.54 0.05 3.27
N SER A 213 2.81 0.26 4.36
CA SER A 213 1.64 -0.54 4.62
C SER A 213 0.45 0.26 5.11
N TYR A 214 -0.71 -0.37 5.02
CA TYR A 214 -1.99 0.14 5.45
C TYR A 214 -2.69 -0.93 6.27
N ILE A 215 -3.19 -0.55 7.44
CA ILE A 215 -3.98 -1.44 8.29
C ILE A 215 -5.38 -0.87 8.35
N TYR A 216 -6.34 -1.63 7.84
CA TYR A 216 -7.76 -1.31 7.91
C TYR A 216 -8.40 -2.16 9.01
N ILE A 217 -9.03 -1.51 9.98
CA ILE A 217 -9.86 -2.16 10.99
C ILE A 217 -11.31 -1.94 10.58
N GLN A 218 -11.96 -3.03 10.16
CA GLN A 218 -13.32 -3.03 9.64
C GLN A 218 -14.20 -3.98 10.45
N PRO A 219 -15.54 -3.89 10.33
CA PRO A 219 -16.43 -4.65 11.20
C PRO A 219 -16.39 -6.17 11.04
N GLY A 220 -15.76 -6.70 9.99
CA GLY A 220 -15.63 -8.15 9.73
C GLY A 220 -14.20 -8.62 9.49
N GLU A 221 -13.22 -7.71 9.43
CA GLU A 221 -11.82 -8.09 9.25
C GLU A 221 -10.86 -6.99 9.68
N VAL A 222 -9.63 -7.40 9.98
CA VAL A 222 -8.45 -6.54 9.99
C VAL A 222 -7.64 -6.86 8.74
N ARG A 223 -7.49 -5.88 7.85
CA ARG A 223 -6.74 -6.05 6.59
C ARG A 223 -5.41 -5.33 6.67
N HIS A 224 -4.32 -6.03 6.34
CA HIS A 224 -2.98 -5.48 6.25
C HIS A 224 -2.51 -5.50 4.79
N GLU A 225 -2.43 -4.32 4.18
CA GLU A 225 -2.01 -4.10 2.80
C GLU A 225 -0.57 -3.58 2.78
N MET A 226 0.32 -4.22 2.04
CA MET A 226 1.74 -3.90 2.03
C MET A 226 2.22 -3.72 0.60
N LEU A 227 2.94 -2.63 0.33
CA LEU A 227 3.47 -2.29 -0.99
C LEU A 227 4.96 -1.96 -0.89
N LEU A 228 5.78 -2.79 -1.52
CA LEU A 228 7.24 -2.72 -1.44
C LEU A 228 7.87 -2.66 -2.82
N PRO A 229 8.98 -1.92 -3.02
CA PRO A 229 9.81 -2.08 -4.22
C PRO A 229 10.26 -3.54 -4.39
N LEU A 230 10.30 -4.05 -5.62
CA LEU A 230 10.62 -5.46 -5.89
C LEU A 230 12.05 -5.82 -5.45
N LEU A 231 13.02 -4.92 -5.61
CA LEU A 231 14.38 -5.11 -5.09
C LEU A 231 14.43 -5.15 -3.57
N THR A 232 13.56 -4.41 -2.88
CA THR A 232 13.43 -4.48 -1.43
C THR A 232 12.78 -5.80 -1.01
N MET A 233 11.73 -6.25 -1.71
CA MET A 233 11.11 -7.56 -1.50
C MET A 233 12.15 -8.70 -1.56
N ASN A 234 13.09 -8.62 -2.50
CA ASN A 234 14.15 -9.62 -2.65
C ASN A 234 15.06 -9.76 -1.42
N ARG A 235 15.11 -8.76 -0.54
CA ARG A 235 15.83 -8.82 0.74
C ARG A 235 15.09 -9.59 1.83
N PHE A 236 13.75 -9.66 1.75
CA PHE A 236 12.92 -10.47 2.65
C PHE A 236 12.98 -11.95 2.26
N ILE A 237 12.77 -12.20 0.97
CA ILE A 237 12.74 -13.54 0.38
C ILE A 237 13.29 -13.45 -1.05
N PRO A 238 14.21 -14.34 -1.47
CA PRO A 238 14.74 -14.33 -2.82
C PRO A 238 13.62 -14.59 -3.85
N VAL A 239 13.26 -13.57 -4.62
CA VAL A 239 12.23 -13.63 -5.67
C VAL A 239 12.78 -13.30 -7.05
N VAL A 240 13.93 -12.62 -7.11
CA VAL A 240 14.59 -12.21 -8.34
C VAL A 240 15.72 -13.17 -8.72
N ASP A 241 15.83 -13.49 -10.00
CA ASP A 241 16.95 -14.27 -10.52
C ASP A 241 18.24 -13.42 -10.60
N PRO A 242 19.41 -13.95 -10.21
CA PRO A 242 20.67 -13.21 -10.29
C PRO A 242 20.96 -12.69 -11.70
N GLY A 243 21.24 -11.38 -11.81
CA GLY A 243 21.57 -10.72 -13.07
C GLY A 243 20.38 -10.44 -14.00
N ALA A 244 19.15 -10.75 -13.59
CA ALA A 244 17.96 -10.32 -14.33
C ALA A 244 17.78 -8.80 -14.22
N GLU A 245 17.22 -8.18 -15.26
CA GLU A 245 16.78 -6.78 -15.24
C GLU A 245 15.26 -6.65 -15.18
N ARG A 246 14.54 -7.73 -15.49
CA ARG A 246 13.07 -7.82 -15.49
C ARG A 246 12.61 -9.13 -14.86
N MET A 247 11.43 -9.12 -14.28
CA MET A 247 10.76 -10.30 -13.76
C MET A 247 9.67 -10.77 -14.74
N THR A 248 9.80 -12.01 -15.22
CA THR A 248 8.83 -12.63 -16.14
C THR A 248 7.52 -12.98 -15.43
N VAL A 249 6.45 -13.17 -16.20
CA VAL A 249 5.15 -13.58 -15.65
C VAL A 249 5.23 -14.97 -15.02
N GLU A 250 6.01 -15.88 -15.61
CA GLU A 250 6.24 -17.23 -15.09
C GLU A 250 6.88 -17.18 -13.70
N ARG A 251 7.91 -16.34 -13.54
CA ARG A 251 8.58 -16.14 -12.25
C ARG A 251 7.64 -15.53 -11.21
N GLN A 252 6.81 -14.55 -11.60
CA GLN A 252 5.80 -13.97 -10.73
C GLN A 252 4.82 -15.02 -10.21
N ARG A 253 4.33 -15.92 -11.08
CA ARG A 253 3.43 -17.01 -10.68
C ARG A 253 4.12 -18.02 -9.77
N GLU A 254 5.39 -18.33 -10.04
CA GLU A 254 6.19 -19.26 -9.22
C GLU A 254 6.36 -18.78 -7.78
N VAL A 255 6.69 -17.50 -7.58
CA VAL A 255 7.02 -16.96 -6.25
C VAL A 255 5.81 -16.42 -5.48
N ARG A 256 4.65 -16.28 -6.13
CA ARG A 256 3.46 -15.65 -5.54
C ARG A 256 3.06 -16.28 -4.20
N ALA A 257 3.03 -17.61 -4.15
CA ALA A 257 2.64 -18.35 -2.96
C ALA A 257 3.64 -18.18 -1.80
N SER A 258 4.95 -18.29 -2.09
CA SER A 258 5.98 -18.17 -1.06
C SER A 258 6.11 -16.75 -0.51
N VAL A 259 5.89 -15.73 -1.35
CA VAL A 259 5.79 -14.33 -0.90
C VAL A 259 4.61 -14.17 0.06
N GLY A 260 3.42 -14.65 -0.32
CA GLY A 260 2.24 -14.55 0.56
C GLY A 260 2.46 -15.25 1.90
N GLU A 261 2.94 -16.49 1.87
CA GLU A 261 3.18 -17.30 3.07
C GLU A 261 4.23 -16.68 3.99
N TYR A 262 5.30 -16.12 3.43
CA TYR A 262 6.32 -15.41 4.21
C TYR A 262 5.71 -14.24 5.00
N PHE A 263 4.92 -13.40 4.35
CA PHE A 263 4.32 -12.22 4.99
C PHE A 263 3.21 -12.60 5.98
N ALA A 264 2.40 -13.61 5.68
CA ALA A 264 1.40 -14.16 6.59
C ALA A 264 2.05 -14.71 7.87
N THR A 265 3.14 -15.47 7.75
CA THR A 265 3.85 -16.05 8.90
C THR A 265 4.51 -14.99 9.79
N ASN A 266 4.92 -13.85 9.20
CA ASN A 266 5.59 -12.76 9.91
C ASN A 266 4.63 -11.65 10.36
N THR A 267 3.32 -11.83 10.19
CA THR A 267 2.27 -10.93 10.70
C THR A 267 1.44 -11.68 11.72
N ARG A 268 1.38 -11.19 12.96
CA ARG A 268 0.46 -11.71 13.97
C ARG A 268 -0.59 -10.67 14.28
N VAL A 269 -1.84 -11.11 14.36
CA VAL A 269 -2.97 -10.25 14.67
C VAL A 269 -3.71 -10.85 15.86
N LEU A 270 -3.98 -10.02 16.87
CA LEU A 270 -4.95 -10.31 17.92
C LEU A 270 -6.16 -9.42 17.72
N ILE A 271 -7.35 -10.02 17.74
CA ILE A 271 -8.63 -9.31 17.67
C ILE A 271 -9.35 -9.63 18.98
N ASP A 272 -9.66 -8.60 19.76
CA ASP A 272 -10.30 -8.70 21.07
C ASP A 272 -9.60 -9.69 22.04
N GLY A 273 -8.26 -9.78 21.91
CA GLY A 273 -7.40 -10.66 22.71
C GLY A 273 -7.24 -12.09 22.17
N GLU A 274 -7.98 -12.47 21.12
CA GLU A 274 -7.89 -13.79 20.49
C GLU A 274 -7.01 -13.75 19.23
N PRO A 275 -6.15 -14.75 19.00
CA PRO A 275 -5.37 -14.84 17.77
C PRO A 275 -6.24 -14.96 16.52
N ALA A 276 -6.05 -14.04 15.59
CA ALA A 276 -6.67 -14.08 14.27
C ALA A 276 -5.61 -14.46 13.21
N GLU A 277 -5.88 -15.51 12.44
CA GLU A 277 -4.97 -15.96 11.39
C GLU A 277 -4.91 -14.94 10.25
N ALA A 278 -3.69 -14.53 9.86
CA ALA A 278 -3.47 -13.70 8.68
C ALA A 278 -3.53 -14.57 7.42
N ARG A 279 -4.61 -14.46 6.66
CA ARG A 279 -4.82 -15.20 5.41
C ARG A 279 -4.32 -14.36 4.24
N VAL A 280 -3.62 -15.00 3.31
CA VAL A 280 -3.20 -14.35 2.07
C VAL A 280 -4.44 -14.15 1.19
N ASP A 281 -4.87 -12.90 1.06
CA ASP A 281 -5.93 -12.53 0.11
C ASP A 281 -5.32 -12.39 -1.30
N ARG A 282 -4.22 -11.66 -1.41
CA ARG A 282 -3.60 -11.39 -2.72
C ARG A 282 -2.12 -11.05 -2.64
N VAL A 283 -1.39 -11.44 -3.68
CA VAL A 283 -0.01 -11.00 -3.93
C VAL A 283 0.11 -10.60 -5.40
N ASP A 284 0.34 -9.33 -5.72
CA ASP A 284 0.42 -8.85 -7.11
C ASP A 284 1.72 -8.10 -7.40
N PHE A 285 2.13 -8.11 -8.67
CA PHE A 285 3.32 -7.42 -9.16
C PHE A 285 2.90 -6.27 -10.07
N PHE A 286 3.47 -5.11 -9.81
CA PHE A 286 3.09 -3.88 -10.44
C PHE A 286 4.31 -3.20 -11.08
N GLY A 287 4.11 -2.50 -12.20
CA GLY A 287 5.07 -1.53 -12.70
C GLY A 287 4.95 -0.18 -11.97
N PRO A 288 5.61 0.89 -12.45
CA PRO A 288 5.58 2.21 -11.80
C PRO A 288 4.21 2.91 -11.88
N GLU A 289 3.35 2.55 -12.83
CA GLU A 289 2.08 3.21 -13.12
C GLU A 289 0.92 2.86 -12.18
N ILE A 290 1.20 2.42 -10.94
CA ILE A 290 0.17 2.04 -9.97
C ILE A 290 -0.68 3.25 -9.63
N ARG A 291 -1.94 3.22 -10.07
CA ARG A 291 -2.96 4.19 -9.69
C ARG A 291 -3.90 3.66 -8.63
N ASP A 292 -4.02 2.35 -8.47
CA ASP A 292 -4.90 1.74 -7.49
C ASP A 292 -4.34 0.39 -7.06
N PHE A 293 -4.07 0.26 -5.76
CA PHE A 293 -3.56 -0.97 -5.16
C PHE A 293 -4.64 -2.05 -5.01
N HIS A 294 -5.92 -1.67 -5.03
CA HIS A 294 -7.04 -2.58 -4.88
C HIS A 294 -7.39 -3.32 -6.18
N THR A 295 -6.98 -2.81 -7.34
CA THR A 295 -7.22 -3.45 -8.62
C THR A 295 -6.03 -4.30 -9.06
N SER A 296 -6.27 -5.58 -9.37
CA SER A 296 -5.22 -6.46 -9.89
C SER A 296 -4.79 -6.00 -11.29
N PRO A 297 -3.49 -5.77 -11.52
CA PRO A 297 -3.00 -5.38 -12.83
C PRO A 297 -3.04 -6.59 -13.77
N PRO A 298 -3.13 -6.37 -15.10
CA PRO A 298 -2.90 -7.44 -16.05
C PRO A 298 -1.48 -8.01 -15.88
N GLU A 299 -1.35 -9.33 -15.94
CA GLU A 299 -0.05 -9.99 -15.86
C GLU A 299 0.83 -9.57 -17.04
N ARG A 300 2.04 -9.09 -16.72
CA ARG A 300 3.05 -8.66 -17.69
C ARG A 300 4.43 -8.71 -17.05
N GLU A 301 5.46 -8.68 -17.87
CA GLU A 301 6.82 -8.53 -17.36
C GLU A 301 7.05 -7.14 -16.77
N VAL A 302 7.67 -7.09 -15.60
CA VAL A 302 7.94 -5.84 -14.88
C VAL A 302 9.44 -5.62 -14.72
N SER A 303 9.90 -4.37 -14.79
CA SER A 303 11.31 -4.03 -14.56
C SER A 303 11.63 -4.08 -13.07
N LEU A 304 12.75 -4.69 -12.69
CA LEU A 304 13.07 -4.86 -11.27
C LEU A 304 13.26 -3.53 -10.54
N TYR A 305 13.72 -2.50 -11.25
CA TYR A 305 14.16 -1.23 -10.69
C TYR A 305 13.01 -0.28 -10.33
N ASN A 306 11.84 -0.47 -10.94
CA ASN A 306 10.67 0.38 -10.70
C ASN A 306 9.39 -0.42 -10.42
N ALA A 307 9.47 -1.76 -10.44
CA ALA A 307 8.36 -2.60 -10.04
C ALA A 307 8.16 -2.61 -8.53
N ARG A 308 6.92 -2.91 -8.14
CA ARG A 308 6.51 -3.11 -6.75
C ARG A 308 5.77 -4.41 -6.60
N VAL A 309 5.80 -4.94 -5.38
CA VAL A 309 5.05 -6.11 -4.97
C VAL A 309 4.05 -5.69 -3.92
N GLY A 310 2.79 -6.00 -4.19
CA GLY A 310 1.69 -5.87 -3.27
C GLY A 310 1.42 -7.17 -2.54
N VAL A 311 1.21 -7.10 -1.24
CA VAL A 311 0.73 -8.22 -0.43
C VAL A 311 -0.47 -7.74 0.39
N ILE A 312 -1.59 -8.45 0.28
CA ILE A 312 -2.80 -8.19 1.06
C ILE A 312 -3.04 -9.41 1.95
N LEU A 313 -3.05 -9.15 3.25
CA LEU A 313 -3.43 -10.12 4.26
C LEU A 313 -4.77 -9.71 4.87
N SER A 314 -5.66 -10.67 5.06
CA SER A 314 -6.93 -10.49 5.75
C SER A 314 -6.98 -11.39 6.99
N SER A 315 -7.31 -10.80 8.13
CA SER A 315 -7.58 -11.49 9.38
C SER A 315 -9.06 -11.34 9.71
N PRO A 316 -9.88 -12.38 9.52
CA PRO A 316 -11.32 -12.28 9.72
C PRO A 316 -11.67 -12.04 11.19
N ALA A 317 -12.69 -11.22 11.43
CA ALA A 317 -13.22 -10.90 12.75
C ALA A 317 -14.65 -11.44 12.86
N ALA A 318 -14.95 -12.17 13.94
CA ALA A 318 -16.28 -12.73 14.18
C ALA A 318 -17.32 -11.65 14.55
N SER A 319 -16.85 -10.55 15.13
CA SER A 319 -17.62 -9.36 15.52
C SER A 319 -16.79 -8.12 15.21
N PRO A 320 -17.41 -6.92 15.19
CA PRO A 320 -16.67 -5.68 15.02
C PRO A 320 -15.58 -5.56 16.09
N PRO A 321 -14.30 -5.46 15.71
CA PRO A 321 -13.21 -5.36 16.66
C PRO A 321 -13.36 -4.15 17.58
N GLU A 322 -13.19 -4.37 18.88
CA GLU A 322 -13.04 -3.31 19.89
C GLU A 322 -11.56 -3.10 20.25
N ARG A 323 -10.74 -4.16 20.12
CA ARG A 323 -9.29 -4.11 20.31
C ARG A 323 -8.58 -4.88 19.21
N VAL A 324 -7.54 -4.27 18.65
CA VAL A 324 -6.69 -4.89 17.64
C VAL A 324 -5.24 -4.70 18.02
N GLU A 325 -4.48 -5.79 18.01
CA GLU A 325 -3.02 -5.76 18.12
C GLU A 325 -2.42 -6.38 16.88
N VAL A 326 -1.47 -5.68 16.25
CA VAL A 326 -0.74 -6.17 15.08
C VAL A 326 0.73 -6.20 15.44
N GLU A 327 1.36 -7.36 15.35
CA GLU A 327 2.80 -7.55 15.51
C GLU A 327 3.41 -7.88 14.14
N TRP A 328 4.45 -7.14 13.76
CA TRP A 328 5.19 -7.35 12.53
C TRP A 328 6.62 -7.82 12.84
N LEU A 329 7.04 -8.95 12.28
CA LEU A 329 8.25 -9.67 12.70
C LEU A 329 9.39 -9.63 11.67
N ALA A 330 9.18 -9.09 10.47
CA ALA A 330 10.17 -9.14 9.40
C ALA A 330 10.85 -7.77 9.15
N PHE A 331 12.13 -7.66 9.47
CA PHE A 331 12.92 -6.44 9.27
C PHE A 331 14.29 -6.75 8.62
N PRO A 332 14.35 -7.07 7.31
CA PRO A 332 15.63 -7.26 6.62
C PRO A 332 16.31 -5.91 6.39
N ASP A 333 17.09 -5.49 7.38
CA ASP A 333 17.88 -4.25 7.41
C ASP A 333 17.07 -2.96 7.19
N LEU A 334 15.75 -3.02 7.39
CA LEU A 334 14.87 -1.86 7.39
C LEU A 334 14.85 -1.23 8.79
N PRO A 335 15.18 0.07 8.94
CA PRO A 335 15.14 0.72 10.24
C PRO A 335 13.73 0.86 10.79
N TYR A 336 12.74 0.99 9.89
CA TYR A 336 11.33 0.98 10.22
C TYR A 336 10.47 0.59 9.01
N PHE A 337 9.25 0.13 9.29
CA PHE A 337 8.19 -0.19 8.34
C PHE A 337 6.99 0.70 8.68
N ARG A 338 6.73 1.72 7.85
CA ARG A 338 5.71 2.74 8.13
C ARG A 338 4.34 2.26 7.69
N SER A 339 3.37 2.38 8.59
CA SER A 339 2.00 1.93 8.39
C SER A 339 1.02 3.06 8.65
N ASN A 340 0.03 3.21 7.77
CA ASN A 340 -1.13 4.07 7.99
C ASN A 340 -2.31 3.21 8.46
N ILE A 341 -2.96 3.63 9.53
CA ILE A 341 -4.05 2.91 10.16
C ILE A 341 -5.35 3.68 9.93
N TYR A 342 -6.33 2.96 9.40
CA TYR A 342 -7.70 3.41 9.19
C TYR A 342 -8.62 2.49 9.98
N ALA A 343 -9.13 2.98 11.10
CA ALA A 343 -10.06 2.23 11.94
C ALA A 343 -11.47 2.78 11.73
N TYR A 344 -12.34 2.01 11.09
CA TYR A 344 -13.68 2.46 10.71
C TYR A 344 -13.62 3.84 10.02
N ASP A 345 -14.36 4.82 10.56
CA ASP A 345 -14.42 6.20 10.07
C ASP A 345 -13.49 7.16 10.84
N GLU A 346 -12.54 6.61 11.63
CA GLU A 346 -11.55 7.44 12.33
C GLU A 346 -10.58 8.11 11.36
N ASN A 347 -10.04 9.25 11.81
CA ASN A 347 -8.94 9.90 11.11
C ASN A 347 -7.71 8.99 11.04
N ARG A 348 -7.01 9.06 9.90
CA ARG A 348 -5.73 8.39 9.66
C ARG A 348 -4.78 8.55 10.84
N ARG A 349 -4.28 7.42 11.35
CA ARG A 349 -3.12 7.39 12.27
C ARG A 349 -1.91 6.82 11.55
N SER A 350 -0.71 7.25 11.89
CA SER A 350 0.53 6.68 11.35
C SER A 350 1.32 6.02 12.47
N PHE A 351 1.85 4.83 12.20
CA PHE A 351 2.72 4.06 13.09
C PHE A 351 3.97 3.60 12.34
N ALA A 352 5.08 3.39 13.04
CA ALA A 352 6.32 2.90 12.44
C ALA A 352 6.82 1.68 13.21
N PHE A 353 6.56 0.49 12.65
CA PHE A 353 7.10 -0.76 13.17
C PHE A 353 8.62 -0.73 13.05
N ASN A 354 9.32 -1.23 14.06
CA ASN A 354 10.77 -1.42 14.01
C ASN A 354 11.17 -2.59 14.93
N PRO A 355 12.42 -3.09 14.87
CA PRO A 355 12.83 -4.26 15.66
C PRO A 355 12.68 -4.10 17.19
N ILE A 356 12.61 -2.86 17.70
CA ILE A 356 12.44 -2.57 19.14
C ILE A 356 10.95 -2.43 19.49
N HIS A 357 10.15 -1.88 18.58
CA HIS A 357 8.70 -1.70 18.71
C HIS A 357 7.98 -2.35 17.52
N PRO A 358 7.89 -3.70 17.51
CA PRO A 358 7.26 -4.45 16.43
C PRO A 358 5.73 -4.53 16.57
N GLU A 359 5.15 -3.96 17.63
CA GLU A 359 3.74 -4.10 17.99
C GLU A 359 3.00 -2.77 17.88
N PHE A 360 1.84 -2.82 17.23
CA PHE A 360 0.83 -1.76 17.20
C PHE A 360 -0.40 -2.23 17.96
N ALA A 361 -1.01 -1.34 18.75
CA ALA A 361 -2.28 -1.60 19.42
C ALA A 361 -3.28 -0.47 19.15
N TRP A 362 -4.53 -0.85 18.91
CA TRP A 362 -5.68 0.03 18.78
C TRP A 362 -6.81 -0.47 19.69
N GLU A 363 -7.51 0.47 20.30
CA GLU A 363 -8.73 0.23 21.06
C GLU A 363 -9.76 1.29 20.67
N GLY A 364 -11.00 0.87 20.49
CA GLY A 364 -12.12 1.72 20.11
C GLY A 364 -13.42 0.93 20.00
N SER A 365 -14.41 1.50 19.34
CA SER A 365 -15.68 0.83 19.11
C SER A 365 -16.13 1.14 17.70
N ALA A 366 -16.74 0.14 17.05
CA ALA A 366 -17.39 0.36 15.76
C ALA A 366 -18.41 1.50 15.89
N PRO A 367 -18.59 2.33 14.85
CA PRO A 367 -19.65 3.31 14.83
C PRO A 367 -20.99 2.65 15.12
N ASP A 368 -21.85 3.32 15.89
CA ASP A 368 -23.24 2.90 16.08
C ASP A 368 -23.94 2.90 14.72
N ASP A 369 -24.00 1.74 14.08
CA ASP A 369 -24.79 1.56 12.86
C ASP A 369 -26.23 1.22 13.27
N PRO A 370 -27.20 2.15 13.10
CA PRO A 370 -28.60 1.89 13.42
C PRO A 370 -29.17 0.72 12.61
N ALA A 371 -28.61 0.40 11.43
CA ALA A 371 -29.02 -0.76 10.65
C ALA A 371 -28.63 -2.08 11.36
N ARG A 372 -27.46 -2.11 12.00
CA ARG A 372 -26.95 -3.27 12.74
C ARG A 372 -27.62 -3.43 14.11
N ALA A 373 -27.94 -2.33 14.80
CA ALA A 373 -28.72 -2.35 16.05
C ALA A 373 -30.17 -2.84 15.83
N ALA A 374 -30.75 -2.53 14.66
CA ALA A 374 -32.08 -3.01 14.29
C ALA A 374 -32.12 -4.53 13.98
N MET A 375 -31.01 -5.14 13.55
CA MET A 375 -30.92 -6.59 13.29
C MET A 375 -31.09 -7.45 14.55
N SER A 376 -30.59 -7.00 15.70
CA SER A 376 -30.62 -7.77 16.95
C SER A 376 -31.97 -7.73 17.67
N THR A 377 -32.86 -6.80 17.30
CA THR A 377 -34.05 -6.48 18.11
C THR A 377 -35.35 -7.11 17.59
N GLU A 378 -35.38 -7.62 16.35
CA GLU A 378 -36.63 -8.04 15.68
C GLU A 378 -36.69 -9.51 15.22
N ALA A 379 -35.66 -10.32 15.51
CA ALA A 379 -35.68 -11.76 15.24
C ALA A 379 -36.77 -12.53 16.05
N ASP A 380 -37.39 -11.90 17.04
CA ASP A 380 -38.38 -12.54 17.93
C ASP A 380 -39.85 -12.26 17.57
N ALA A 381 -40.14 -11.62 16.43
CA ALA A 381 -41.53 -11.29 16.09
C ALA A 381 -41.85 -11.39 14.59
N ALA A 382 -41.70 -12.59 13.99
CA ALA A 382 -42.48 -12.91 12.81
C ALA A 382 -43.98 -12.75 13.15
N PRO A 383 -44.73 -11.83 12.53
CA PRO A 383 -46.16 -11.71 12.79
C PRO A 383 -46.81 -13.04 12.40
N PRO A 384 -47.67 -13.63 13.25
CA PRO A 384 -48.25 -14.94 12.97
C PRO A 384 -48.93 -14.91 11.60
N PRO A 385 -48.82 -16.01 10.81
CA PRO A 385 -49.36 -16.05 9.45
C PRO A 385 -50.81 -15.61 9.49
N ALA A 386 -51.12 -14.52 8.79
CA ALA A 386 -52.44 -13.94 8.76
C ALA A 386 -53.45 -15.01 8.33
N ARG A 387 -54.19 -15.57 9.28
CA ARG A 387 -55.25 -16.54 9.00
C ARG A 387 -56.26 -15.84 8.09
N ARG A 388 -56.24 -16.17 6.80
CA ARG A 388 -57.17 -15.65 5.80
C ARG A 388 -58.58 -16.07 6.16
N SER A 389 -59.25 -15.27 6.97
CA SER A 389 -60.65 -15.47 7.33
C SER A 389 -61.52 -14.99 6.19
N VAL A 390 -62.42 -15.84 5.73
CA VAL A 390 -63.41 -15.45 4.72
C VAL A 390 -64.44 -14.57 5.42
N PRO A 391 -64.70 -13.33 4.96
CA PRO A 391 -65.70 -12.48 5.57
C PRO A 391 -67.07 -13.18 5.55
N PRO A 392 -67.84 -13.18 6.66
CA PRO A 392 -69.16 -13.80 6.70
C PRO A 392 -70.11 -13.31 5.59
N ALA A 393 -69.95 -12.05 5.18
CA ALA A 393 -70.68 -11.46 4.06
C ALA A 393 -70.37 -12.14 2.71
N ALA A 394 -69.12 -12.51 2.44
CA ALA A 394 -68.75 -13.20 1.21
C ALA A 394 -69.35 -14.61 1.16
N ILE A 395 -69.34 -15.33 2.30
CA ILE A 395 -69.99 -16.64 2.45
C ILE A 395 -71.49 -16.51 2.19
N PHE A 396 -72.13 -15.49 2.76
CA PHE A 396 -73.56 -15.23 2.58
C PHE A 396 -73.92 -14.99 1.10
N PHE A 397 -73.19 -14.12 0.39
CA PHE A 397 -73.47 -13.83 -1.02
C PHE A 397 -73.22 -15.05 -1.93
N MET A 398 -72.17 -15.84 -1.66
CA MET A 398 -71.92 -17.08 -2.41
C MET A 398 -73.01 -18.14 -2.17
N ALA A 399 -73.46 -18.32 -0.92
CA ALA A 399 -74.52 -19.27 -0.58
C ALA A 399 -75.87 -18.85 -1.19
N VAL A 400 -76.20 -17.56 -1.14
CA VAL A 400 -77.41 -17.00 -1.75
C VAL A 400 -77.37 -17.14 -3.28
N GLY A 401 -76.23 -16.84 -3.91
CA GLY A 401 -76.03 -17.02 -5.35
C GLY A 401 -76.18 -18.47 -5.80
N ALA A 402 -75.63 -19.42 -5.05
CA ALA A 402 -75.76 -20.86 -5.30
C ALA A 402 -77.22 -21.34 -5.15
N ALA A 403 -77.92 -20.89 -4.10
CA ALA A 403 -79.32 -21.24 -3.85
C ALA A 403 -80.24 -20.71 -4.96
N PHE A 404 -80.07 -19.46 -5.39
CA PHE A 404 -80.85 -18.88 -6.48
C PHE A 404 -80.58 -19.55 -7.83
N SER A 405 -79.33 -19.91 -8.11
CA SER A 405 -78.96 -20.66 -9.31
C SER A 405 -79.64 -22.03 -9.33
N LEU A 406 -79.58 -22.78 -8.21
CA LEU A 406 -80.21 -24.10 -8.07
C LEU A 406 -81.75 -24.04 -8.15
N LEU A 407 -82.38 -23.01 -7.58
CA LEU A 407 -83.83 -22.79 -7.72
C LEU A 407 -84.21 -22.46 -9.17
N GLY A 408 -83.40 -21.64 -9.86
CA GLY A 408 -83.59 -21.32 -11.28
C GLY A 408 -83.55 -22.55 -12.21
N PHE A 409 -82.81 -23.61 -11.83
CA PHE A 409 -82.81 -24.87 -12.57
C PHE A 409 -84.06 -25.74 -12.31
N LYS A 410 -84.69 -25.64 -11.14
CA LYS A 410 -85.86 -26.44 -10.74
C LYS A 410 -87.21 -25.83 -11.10
N VAL A 411 -87.29 -24.51 -11.27
CA VAL A 411 -88.55 -23.83 -11.64
C VAL A 411 -88.85 -24.09 -13.13
N GLY A 412 -90.08 -24.50 -13.46
CA GLY A 412 -90.56 -24.72 -14.83
C GLY A 412 -90.48 -23.46 -15.72
N LYS A 413 -90.88 -23.55 -17.00
CA LYS A 413 -90.78 -22.45 -18.01
C LYS A 413 -91.69 -21.23 -17.73
N SER A 414 -91.80 -20.77 -16.49
CA SER A 414 -92.49 -19.54 -16.12
C SER A 414 -91.50 -18.38 -15.93
N GLY A 415 -92.01 -17.14 -16.08
CA GLY A 415 -91.25 -15.89 -16.08
C GLY A 415 -90.19 -15.68 -14.98
N PRO A 416 -90.32 -16.15 -13.72
CA PRO A 416 -89.28 -15.90 -12.71
C PRO A 416 -87.97 -16.68 -12.93
N ARG A 417 -87.95 -17.68 -13.83
CA ARG A 417 -86.76 -18.50 -14.08
C ARG A 417 -85.59 -17.70 -14.64
N ALA A 418 -85.87 -16.75 -15.54
CA ALA A 418 -84.84 -15.90 -16.14
C ALA A 418 -84.20 -14.96 -15.09
N ALA A 419 -85.01 -14.39 -14.19
CA ALA A 419 -84.53 -13.52 -13.13
C ALA A 419 -83.62 -14.28 -12.13
N LEU A 420 -83.99 -15.51 -11.77
CA LEU A 420 -83.24 -16.36 -10.85
C LEU A 420 -81.90 -16.85 -11.43
N LEU A 421 -81.87 -17.16 -12.73
CA LEU A 421 -80.65 -17.59 -13.42
C LEU A 421 -79.64 -16.44 -13.63
N VAL A 422 -80.10 -15.19 -13.65
CA VAL A 422 -79.23 -14.01 -13.79
C VAL A 422 -78.77 -13.48 -12.43
N SER A 423 -79.64 -13.47 -11.40
CA SER A 423 -79.29 -12.94 -10.08
C SER A 423 -78.30 -13.82 -9.31
N GLY A 424 -78.35 -15.14 -9.51
CA GLY A 424 -77.44 -16.11 -8.86
C GLY A 424 -75.96 -15.87 -9.17
N PRO A 425 -75.55 -15.85 -10.46
CA PRO A 425 -74.16 -15.58 -10.87
C PRO A 425 -73.65 -14.21 -10.44
N ILE A 426 -74.52 -13.18 -10.46
CA ILE A 426 -74.14 -11.82 -10.05
C ILE A 426 -73.83 -11.78 -8.54
N ALA A 427 -74.70 -12.37 -7.70
CA ALA A 427 -74.45 -12.44 -6.27
C ALA A 427 -73.19 -13.25 -5.94
N PHE A 428 -72.93 -14.33 -6.67
CA PHE A 428 -71.72 -15.13 -6.52
C PHE A 428 -70.45 -14.35 -6.91
N ALA A 429 -70.49 -13.62 -8.02
CA ALA A 429 -69.39 -12.76 -8.46
C ALA A 429 -69.10 -11.62 -7.47
N CYS A 430 -70.15 -11.00 -6.90
CA CYS A 430 -69.98 -9.99 -5.85
C CYS A 430 -69.37 -10.57 -4.57
N GLY A 431 -69.75 -11.79 -4.17
CA GLY A 431 -69.13 -12.48 -3.03
C GLY A 431 -67.65 -12.78 -3.27
N GLY A 432 -67.29 -13.23 -4.47
CA GLY A 432 -65.90 -13.46 -4.87
C GLY A 432 -65.06 -12.19 -4.94
N ALA A 433 -65.61 -11.10 -5.50
CA ALA A 433 -64.93 -9.80 -5.57
C ALA A 433 -64.71 -9.18 -4.18
N LEU A 434 -65.69 -9.31 -3.28
CA LEU A 434 -65.56 -8.83 -1.90
C LEU A 434 -64.50 -9.64 -1.14
N TRP A 435 -64.46 -10.96 -1.32
CA TRP A 435 -63.42 -11.79 -0.73
C TRP A 435 -62.02 -11.39 -1.24
N LEU A 436 -61.84 -11.24 -2.55
CA LEU A 436 -60.59 -10.76 -3.14
C LEU A 436 -60.19 -9.40 -2.58
N TYR A 437 -61.09 -8.41 -2.58
CA TYR A 437 -60.79 -7.07 -2.04
C TYR A 437 -60.37 -7.07 -0.56
N THR A 438 -60.98 -7.92 0.27
CA THR A 438 -60.64 -8.03 1.70
C THR A 438 -59.41 -8.88 2.01
N THR A 439 -58.99 -9.74 1.09
CA THR A 439 -57.83 -10.64 1.23
C THR A 439 -56.64 -10.22 0.40
N SER A 440 -56.80 -9.23 -0.48
CA SER A 440 -55.70 -8.57 -1.16
C SER A 440 -54.76 -8.02 -0.11
N PRO A 441 -53.45 -8.35 -0.19
CA PRO A 441 -52.48 -7.78 0.72
C PRO A 441 -52.58 -6.26 0.60
N LYS A 442 -52.72 -5.57 1.73
CA LYS A 442 -52.59 -4.12 1.74
C LYS A 442 -51.20 -3.77 1.18
N PRO A 443 -51.08 -2.70 0.40
CA PRO A 443 -49.76 -2.21 0.02
C PRO A 443 -48.94 -2.03 1.30
N ILE A 444 -47.70 -2.53 1.25
CA ILE A 444 -46.72 -2.38 2.34
C ILE A 444 -46.60 -0.87 2.58
N ASP A 445 -46.68 -0.47 3.84
CA ASP A 445 -46.54 0.92 4.25
C ASP A 445 -45.18 1.46 3.77
N GLU A 446 -45.14 2.71 3.30
CA GLU A 446 -43.96 3.28 2.62
C GLU A 446 -42.73 3.27 3.55
N ASP A 447 -42.94 3.60 4.83
CA ASP A 447 -41.92 3.53 5.88
C ASP A 447 -41.40 2.10 6.11
N HIS A 448 -42.26 1.10 5.96
CA HIS A 448 -41.91 -0.31 6.11
C HIS A 448 -41.18 -0.85 4.87
N ALA A 449 -41.56 -0.39 3.69
CA ALA A 449 -40.89 -0.72 2.44
C ALA A 449 -39.48 -0.13 2.39
N ASP A 450 -39.31 1.12 2.83
CA ASP A 450 -38.00 1.78 2.91
C ASP A 450 -37.10 1.13 3.96
N LEU A 451 -37.64 0.70 5.10
CA LEU A 451 -36.90 -0.05 6.10
C LEU A 451 -36.41 -1.41 5.56
N VAL A 452 -37.29 -2.18 4.92
CA VAL A 452 -36.93 -3.49 4.32
C VAL A 452 -35.96 -3.32 3.17
N PHE A 453 -36.16 -2.32 2.30
CA PHE A 453 -35.27 -2.03 1.20
C PHE A 453 -33.88 -1.62 1.70
N THR A 454 -33.81 -0.72 2.67
CA THR A 454 -32.53 -0.28 3.27
C THR A 454 -31.81 -1.47 3.91
N ARG A 455 -32.52 -2.32 4.67
CA ARG A 455 -31.94 -3.54 5.28
C ARG A 455 -31.39 -4.51 4.24
N LEU A 456 -32.18 -4.87 3.23
CA LEU A 456 -31.75 -5.79 2.18
C LEU A 456 -30.61 -5.22 1.34
N HIS A 457 -30.64 -3.91 1.10
CA HIS A 457 -29.60 -3.22 0.36
C HIS A 457 -28.29 -3.23 1.16
N THR A 458 -28.30 -2.86 2.45
CA THR A 458 -27.13 -2.94 3.32
C THR A 458 -26.59 -4.36 3.42
N LEU A 459 -27.45 -5.37 3.63
CA LEU A 459 -27.05 -6.78 3.65
C LEU A 459 -26.40 -7.23 2.34
N MET A 460 -26.89 -6.75 1.20
CA MET A 460 -26.30 -7.05 -0.10
C MET A 460 -24.90 -6.44 -0.24
N TYR A 461 -24.68 -5.21 0.25
CA TYR A 461 -23.37 -4.57 0.22
C TYR A 461 -22.38 -5.19 1.23
N ASP A 462 -22.84 -5.55 2.43
CA ASP A 462 -22.03 -6.24 3.44
C ASP A 462 -21.67 -7.66 3.02
N ALA A 463 -22.59 -8.36 2.36
CA ALA A 463 -22.33 -9.66 1.77
C ALA A 463 -21.35 -9.55 0.60
N LEU A 464 -21.48 -8.53 -0.27
CA LEU A 464 -20.50 -8.28 -1.33
C LEU A 464 -19.11 -7.89 -0.80
N ALA A 465 -19.03 -7.34 0.42
CA ALA A 465 -17.78 -7.05 1.09
C ALA A 465 -17.11 -8.30 1.68
N ASN A 466 -17.90 -9.31 2.09
CA ASN A 466 -17.41 -10.60 2.58
C ASN A 466 -17.15 -11.56 1.40
N ARG A 467 -15.88 -11.92 1.17
CA ARG A 467 -15.44 -12.63 -0.04
C ARG A 467 -15.65 -14.15 -0.05
N ASP A 468 -16.17 -14.74 1.03
CA ASP A 468 -16.48 -16.17 1.08
C ASP A 468 -17.94 -16.41 0.65
N ASP A 469 -18.12 -17.01 -0.53
CA ASP A 469 -19.43 -17.31 -1.13
C ASP A 469 -20.38 -18.02 -0.14
N GLU A 470 -19.86 -18.91 0.71
CA GLU A 470 -20.65 -19.66 1.69
C GLU A 470 -21.19 -18.76 2.81
N ALA A 471 -20.38 -17.79 3.29
CA ALA A 471 -20.80 -16.80 4.27
C ALA A 471 -21.80 -15.79 3.69
N VAL A 472 -21.69 -15.49 2.39
CA VAL A 472 -22.67 -14.69 1.64
C VAL A 472 -24.03 -15.38 1.61
N TYR A 473 -24.05 -16.69 1.32
CA TYR A 473 -25.29 -17.45 1.33
C TYR A 473 -25.86 -17.65 2.74
N ASP A 474 -25.03 -17.82 3.76
CA ASP A 474 -25.50 -17.94 5.16
C ASP A 474 -26.04 -16.61 5.70
N ALA A 475 -25.40 -15.48 5.39
CA ALA A 475 -25.89 -14.14 5.77
C ALA A 475 -27.20 -13.78 5.05
N LEU A 476 -27.31 -14.11 3.75
CA LEU A 476 -28.55 -13.95 3.00
C LEU A 476 -29.63 -14.94 3.48
N ALA A 477 -29.25 -16.17 3.85
CA ALA A 477 -30.17 -17.16 4.39
C ALA A 477 -30.74 -16.72 5.73
N LEU A 478 -29.95 -16.13 6.62
CA LEU A 478 -30.43 -15.53 7.87
C LEU A 478 -31.45 -14.39 7.62
N GLY A 479 -31.31 -13.64 6.53
CA GLY A 479 -32.28 -12.59 6.14
C GLY A 479 -33.58 -13.12 5.49
N VAL A 480 -33.60 -14.37 5.00
CA VAL A 480 -34.73 -14.94 4.24
C VAL A 480 -35.42 -16.11 4.96
N SER A 481 -34.73 -16.81 5.86
CA SER A 481 -35.23 -18.02 6.53
C SER A 481 -36.18 -17.79 7.71
N ASP A 482 -36.37 -16.53 8.13
CA ASP A 482 -37.32 -16.12 9.17
C ASP A 482 -38.53 -15.31 8.65
N GLN A 483 -38.87 -15.41 7.35
CA GLN A 483 -40.15 -14.88 6.80
C GLN A 483 -41.31 -15.88 6.81
#